data_AF-A0A933CC54-F1
#
_entry.id   AF-A0A933CC54-F1
#
_cell.length_a   1.000
_cell.length_b   1.000
_cell.length_c   1.000
_cell.angle_alpha   90.00
_cell.angle_beta   90.00
_cell.angle_gamma   90.00
#
_symmetry.space_group_name_H-M   'P 1'
#
loop_
_entity.id
_entity.type
_entity.pdbx_description
1 polymer ?
#
loop_
_entity_poly.entity_id
_entity_poly.type
_entity_poly.pdbx_seq_one_letter_code
_entity_poly.pdbx_strand_id
1 'polypeptide(L)'
;MRLREVIQRADQDGLSYAKVFVDGVALGQTSTGARSQEKSWAGRVEPGNHPVRLELWVLPGLGAWERLADAEQPRERFVRVEAASRTRVQVLRRAGEGGYDFSVARDPF
;
A
#
# COMPACT_ATOMS: atom_id res chain seq x y z
N MET A 1 -2.69 -24.71 -16.61
CA MET A 1 -3.15 -23.34 -16.33
C MET A 1 -4.62 -23.38 -15.91
N ARG A 2 -4.91 -23.27 -14.61
CA ARG A 2 -6.20 -22.80 -14.09
C ARG A 2 -5.90 -22.01 -12.81
N LEU A 3 -5.92 -20.68 -12.96
CA LEU A 3 -6.10 -19.73 -11.86
C LEU A 3 -7.45 -20.02 -11.19
N ARG A 4 -7.55 -19.65 -9.91
CA ARG A 4 -8.75 -19.58 -9.04
C ARG A 4 -8.90 -20.77 -8.11
N GLU A 5 -8.25 -20.69 -6.96
CA GLU A 5 -8.81 -21.16 -5.68
C GLU A 5 -7.87 -20.78 -4.52
N VAL A 6 -7.68 -19.48 -4.32
CA VAL A 6 -7.36 -18.97 -2.98
C VAL A 6 -8.24 -17.73 -2.74
N ILE A 7 -9.55 -17.94 -2.80
CA ILE A 7 -10.46 -17.08 -2.05
C ILE A 7 -10.40 -17.65 -0.63
N GLN A 8 -9.41 -17.21 0.15
CA GLN A 8 -9.55 -17.25 1.61
C GLN A 8 -10.85 -16.50 1.90
N ARG A 9 -11.86 -17.23 2.40
CA ARG A 9 -13.22 -16.78 2.70
C ARG A 9 -13.34 -15.26 2.84
N ALA A 10 -14.12 -14.64 1.95
CA ALA A 10 -14.40 -13.20 1.93
C ALA A 10 -14.91 -12.67 3.30
N ASP A 11 -15.47 -13.57 4.09
CA ASP A 11 -16.05 -13.39 5.42
C ASP A 11 -15.02 -13.04 6.52
N GLN A 12 -13.71 -13.09 6.22
CA GLN A 12 -12.63 -12.72 7.16
C GLN A 12 -11.64 -11.69 6.60
N ASP A 13 -11.94 -11.05 5.46
CA ASP A 13 -11.08 -10.03 4.88
C ASP A 13 -11.27 -8.69 5.60
N GLY A 14 -10.60 -8.56 6.75
CA GLY A 14 -10.66 -7.35 7.60
C GLY A 14 -10.26 -6.08 6.88
N LEU A 15 -10.52 -4.92 7.48
CA LEU A 15 -10.18 -3.63 6.88
C LEU A 15 -8.68 -3.35 7.01
N SER A 16 -8.12 -2.66 6.01
CA SER A 16 -6.76 -2.14 6.03
C SER A 16 -6.63 -0.82 5.28
N TYR A 17 -5.58 -0.09 5.63
CA TYR A 17 -5.07 1.07 4.90
C TYR A 17 -3.55 1.15 5.08
N ALA A 18 -2.87 1.87 4.19
CA ALA A 18 -1.44 2.14 4.33
C ALA A 18 -1.18 3.64 4.53
N LYS A 19 -0.33 3.98 5.50
CA LYS A 19 0.29 5.31 5.58
C LYS A 19 1.47 5.37 4.61
N VAL A 20 1.60 6.49 3.91
CA VAL A 20 2.62 6.73 2.89
C VAL A 20 3.64 7.72 3.43
N PHE A 21 4.91 7.29 3.44
CA PHE A 21 6.04 8.11 3.83
C PHE A 21 6.99 8.30 2.65
N VAL A 22 7.46 9.52 2.46
CA VAL A 22 8.46 9.90 1.45
C VAL A 22 9.52 10.73 2.15
N ASP A 23 10.80 10.38 1.98
CA ASP A 23 11.91 10.99 2.71
C ASP A 23 11.71 10.96 4.25
N GLY A 24 11.04 9.93 4.75
CA GLY A 24 10.68 9.78 6.16
C GLY A 24 9.50 10.64 6.63
N VAL A 25 8.94 11.51 5.78
CA VAL A 25 7.79 12.38 6.11
C VAL A 25 6.48 11.71 5.71
N ALA A 26 5.48 11.71 6.60
CA ALA A 26 4.14 11.21 6.29
C ALA A 26 3.40 12.17 5.34
N LEU A 27 3.11 11.71 4.12
CA LEU A 27 2.39 12.51 3.12
C LEU A 27 0.89 12.23 3.07
N GLY A 28 0.46 11.09 3.62
CA GLY A 28 -0.96 10.74 3.69
C GLY A 28 -1.18 9.25 3.87
N GLN A 29 -2.37 8.80 3.49
CA GLN A 29 -2.76 7.40 3.55
C GLN A 29 -3.62 7.01 2.36
N THR A 30 -3.62 5.72 2.03
CA THR A 30 -4.54 5.16 1.03
C THR A 30 -5.99 5.22 1.52
N SER A 31 -6.94 4.94 0.62
CA SER A 31 -8.29 4.57 1.06
C SER A 31 -8.26 3.38 2.03
N THR A 32 -9.25 3.33 2.93
CA THR A 32 -9.53 2.15 3.75
C THR A 32 -10.37 1.18 2.95
N GLY A 33 -10.05 -0.10 2.99
CA GLY A 33 -10.82 -1.15 2.32
C GLY A 33 -10.39 -2.53 2.76
N ALA A 34 -11.02 -3.58 2.23
CA ALA A 34 -10.73 -4.96 2.61
C ALA A 34 -9.28 -5.34 2.32
N ARG A 35 -8.63 -6.14 3.17
CA ARG A 35 -7.19 -6.46 3.08
C ARG A 35 -6.74 -7.01 1.73
N SER A 36 -7.61 -7.67 0.98
CA SER A 36 -7.37 -8.17 -0.39
C SER A 36 -7.53 -7.11 -1.49
N GLN A 37 -8.24 -6.02 -1.20
CA GLN A 37 -8.53 -4.96 -2.16
C GLN A 37 -7.28 -4.11 -2.45
N GLU A 38 -7.03 -3.83 -3.73
CA GLU A 38 -6.06 -2.82 -4.15
C GLU A 38 -6.47 -1.45 -3.59
N LYS A 39 -5.49 -0.76 -3.02
CA LYS A 39 -5.65 0.57 -2.46
C LYS A 39 -4.63 1.50 -3.06
N SER A 40 -4.99 2.77 -3.22
CA SER A 40 -4.05 3.76 -3.71
C SER A 40 -4.07 5.05 -2.90
N TRP A 41 -2.94 5.71 -2.91
CA TRP A 41 -2.78 7.11 -2.52
C TRP A 41 -2.22 7.85 -3.72
N ALA A 42 -2.64 9.08 -3.94
CA ALA A 42 -2.07 9.90 -4.99
C ALA A 42 -1.91 11.34 -4.52
N GLY A 43 -0.71 11.89 -4.69
CA GLY A 43 -0.35 13.22 -4.23
C GLY A 43 0.82 13.81 -5.01
N ARG A 44 1.18 15.03 -4.64
CA ARG A 44 2.35 15.71 -5.19
C ARG A 44 3.58 15.29 -4.38
N VAL A 45 4.61 14.88 -5.09
CA VAL A 45 5.96 14.63 -4.55
C VAL A 45 6.90 15.48 -5.39
N GLU A 46 7.89 16.09 -4.76
CA GLU A 46 8.86 16.90 -5.51
C GLU A 46 9.70 16.01 -6.45
N PRO A 47 10.21 16.56 -7.56
CA PRO A 47 11.04 15.78 -8.48
C PRO A 47 12.35 15.36 -7.81
N GLY A 48 12.76 14.11 -8.00
CA GLY A 48 13.95 13.57 -7.34
C GLY A 48 13.92 12.06 -7.17
N ASN A 49 14.92 11.52 -6.48
CA ASN A 49 14.94 10.13 -6.06
C ASN A 49 14.61 10.07 -4.57
N HIS A 50 13.47 9.46 -4.23
CA HIS A 50 12.96 9.45 -2.87
C HIS A 50 12.81 8.03 -2.36
N PRO A 51 13.27 7.69 -1.14
CA PRO A 51 12.80 6.51 -0.45
C PRO A 51 11.31 6.65 -0.15
N VAL A 52 10.53 5.67 -0.60
CA VAL A 52 9.11 5.52 -0.31
C VAL A 52 8.94 4.33 0.61
N ARG A 53 8.34 4.60 1.78
CA ARG A 53 8.04 3.60 2.81
C ARG A 53 6.54 3.60 3.09
N LEU A 54 6.00 2.41 3.29
CA LEU A 54 4.61 2.24 3.70
C LEU A 54 4.54 1.67 5.11
N GLU A 55 3.52 2.08 5.85
CA GLU A 55 3.10 1.36 7.05
C GLU A 55 1.68 0.88 6.85
N LEU A 56 1.50 -0.44 6.81
CA LEU A 56 0.20 -1.05 6.72
C LEU A 56 -0.42 -1.23 8.10
N TRP A 57 -1.69 -0.87 8.20
CA TRP A 57 -2.52 -0.98 9.38
C TRP A 57 -3.74 -1.83 9.06
N VAL A 58 -4.15 -2.66 10.01
CA VAL A 58 -5.30 -3.56 9.89
C VAL A 58 -6.26 -3.37 11.06
N LEU A 59 -7.53 -3.62 10.83
CA LEU A 59 -8.57 -3.61 11.86
C LEU A 59 -9.08 -5.05 12.07
N PRO A 60 -8.67 -5.74 13.14
CA PRO A 60 -9.24 -7.03 13.48
C PRO A 60 -10.64 -6.84 14.08
N GLY A 61 -11.69 -7.08 13.29
CA GLY A 61 -13.09 -6.97 13.75
C GLY A 61 -13.51 -5.53 14.05
N LEU A 62 -14.08 -5.29 15.25
CA LEU A 62 -14.55 -3.97 15.72
C LEU A 62 -13.56 -3.28 16.68
N GLY A 63 -12.31 -3.72 16.71
CA GLY A 63 -11.29 -3.25 17.66
C GLY A 63 -10.63 -1.92 17.29
N ALA A 64 -9.34 -1.80 17.60
CA ALA A 64 -8.52 -0.66 17.22
C ALA A 64 -7.67 -0.99 15.98
N TRP A 65 -7.21 0.05 15.29
CA TRP A 65 -6.24 -0.11 14.21
C TRP A 65 -4.89 -0.56 14.76
N GLU A 66 -4.37 -1.63 14.20
CA GLU A 66 -3.09 -2.22 14.59
C GLU A 66 -2.11 -2.15 13.41
N ARG A 67 -0.88 -1.70 13.67
CA ARG A 67 0.19 -1.73 12.66
C ARG A 67 0.63 -3.18 12.46
N LEU A 68 0.74 -3.63 11.22
CA LEU A 68 1.29 -4.96 10.94
C LEU A 68 2.73 -5.08 11.41
N ALA A 69 3.13 -6.31 11.74
CA ALA A 69 4.50 -6.63 12.11
C ALA A 69 5.48 -6.28 10.98
N ASP A 70 6.72 -5.94 11.32
CA ASP A 70 7.73 -5.48 10.35
C ASP A 70 8.00 -6.49 9.23
N ALA A 71 7.94 -7.80 9.53
CA ALA A 71 8.12 -8.85 8.54
C ALA A 71 7.01 -8.88 7.46
N GLU A 72 5.85 -8.31 7.76
CA GLU A 72 4.68 -8.25 6.86
C GLU A 72 4.56 -6.90 6.14
N GLN A 73 5.38 -5.91 6.53
CA GLN A 73 5.37 -4.60 5.88
C GLN A 73 5.94 -4.69 4.46
N PRO A 74 5.40 -3.89 3.51
CA PRO A 74 6.05 -3.73 2.22
C PRO A 74 7.46 -3.18 2.40
N ARG A 75 8.42 -3.74 1.65
CA ARG A 75 9.80 -3.26 1.68
C ARG A 75 9.88 -1.85 1.13
N GLU A 76 10.63 -0.99 1.80
CA GLU A 76 10.97 0.36 1.30
C GLU A 76 11.62 0.29 -0.08
N ARG A 77 11.31 1.26 -0.94
CA ARG A 77 11.86 1.34 -2.30
C ARG A 77 12.24 2.77 -2.64
N PHE A 78 13.34 2.93 -3.37
CA PHE A 78 13.68 4.21 -3.99
C PHE A 78 12.88 4.40 -5.28
N VAL A 79 12.24 5.57 -5.41
CA VAL A 79 11.41 5.92 -6.56
C VAL A 79 11.88 7.23 -7.15
N ARG A 80 12.12 7.22 -8.46
CA ARG A 80 12.40 8.44 -9.22
C ARG A 80 11.08 9.12 -9.60
N VAL A 81 10.91 10.35 -9.11
CA VAL A 81 9.80 11.25 -9.43
C VAL A 81 10.28 12.27 -10.45
N GLU A 82 9.48 12.47 -11.49
CA GLU A 82 9.75 13.43 -12.56
C GLU A 82 8.83 14.64 -12.42
N ALA A 83 9.28 15.79 -12.93
CA ALA A 83 8.50 17.02 -12.91
C ALA A 83 7.15 16.85 -13.62
N ALA A 84 6.15 17.63 -13.19
CA ALA A 84 4.82 17.68 -13.79
C ALA A 84 4.05 16.34 -13.83
N SER A 85 4.21 15.50 -12.80
CA SER A 85 3.38 14.30 -12.63
C SER A 85 2.78 14.20 -11.23
N ARG A 86 1.60 13.57 -11.13
CA ARG A 86 1.06 13.12 -9.84
C ARG A 86 1.64 11.74 -9.54
N THR A 87 2.20 11.57 -8.35
CA THR A 87 2.69 10.28 -7.88
C THR A 87 1.53 9.49 -7.31
N ARG A 88 1.30 8.28 -7.84
CA ARG A 88 0.30 7.33 -7.33
C ARG A 88 1.00 6.12 -6.76
N VAL A 89 0.79 5.85 -5.48
CA VAL A 89 1.25 4.63 -4.81
C VAL A 89 0.09 3.64 -4.78
N GLN A 90 0.28 2.44 -5.31
CA GLN A 90 -0.70 1.36 -5.27
C GLN A 90 -0.20 0.24 -4.38
N VAL A 91 -1.02 -0.18 -3.42
CA VAL A 91 -0.72 -1.24 -2.47
C VAL A 91 -1.55 -2.46 -2.83
N LEU A 92 -0.87 -3.60 -2.96
CA LEU A 92 -1.46 -4.88 -3.30
C LEU A 92 -0.97 -5.98 -2.36
N ARG A 93 -1.86 -6.92 -2.04
CA ARG A 93 -1.48 -8.12 -1.31
C ARG A 93 -0.77 -9.09 -2.27
N ARG A 94 0.35 -9.66 -1.86
CA ARG A 94 1.03 -10.70 -2.65
C ARG A 94 0.20 -11.96 -2.69
N ALA A 95 0.07 -12.56 -3.87
CA ALA A 95 -0.55 -13.87 -4.00
C ALA A 95 0.31 -14.94 -3.31
N GLY A 96 -0.30 -15.78 -2.47
CA GLY A 96 0.31 -17.00 -1.93
C GLY A 96 1.14 -16.85 -0.65
N GLU A 97 1.80 -15.71 -0.39
CA GLU A 97 2.79 -15.59 0.70
C GLU A 97 2.39 -14.70 1.88
N GLY A 98 1.16 -14.20 1.94
CA GLY A 98 0.66 -13.43 3.11
C GLY A 98 1.23 -12.00 3.28
N GLY A 99 2.20 -11.58 2.47
CA GLY A 99 2.78 -10.24 2.52
C GLY A 99 2.11 -9.19 1.62
N TYR A 100 2.56 -7.94 1.73
CA TYR A 100 2.12 -6.82 0.89
C TYR A 100 3.27 -6.29 0.02
N ASP A 101 2.90 -5.73 -1.12
CA ASP A 101 3.82 -5.01 -1.99
C ASP A 101 3.20 -3.69 -2.45
N PHE A 102 4.02 -2.83 -3.03
CA PHE A 102 3.53 -1.64 -3.70
C PHE A 102 4.26 -1.32 -4.99
N SER A 103 3.52 -0.69 -5.89
CA SER A 103 4.04 -0.05 -7.09
C SER A 103 3.84 1.46 -6.98
N VAL A 104 4.67 2.20 -7.72
CA VAL A 104 4.46 3.63 -7.91
C VAL A 104 4.25 3.89 -9.40
N ALA A 105 3.09 4.46 -9.70
CA ALA A 105 2.71 4.92 -11.02
C ALA A 105 2.75 6.45 -11.08
N ARG A 106 2.81 6.96 -12.31
CA ARG A 106 2.85 8.39 -12.61
C ARG A 106 1.63 8.70 -13.45
N ASP A 107 0.80 9.59 -12.95
CA ASP A 107 -0.31 10.12 -13.73
C ASP A 107 0.09 11.50 -14.27
N PRO A 108 -0.04 11.77 -15.58
CA PRO A 108 0.05 13.13 -16.07
C PRO A 108 -1.06 13.97 -15.43
N PHE A 109 -0.77 15.25 -15.20
CA PHE A 109 -1.76 16.22 -14.75
C PHE A 109 -2.83 16.50 -15.82
#